data_AF-A0A2D6RCL9-F1
#
_entry.id   AF-A0A2D6RCL9-F1
#
_cell.length_a   1.000
_cell.length_b   1.000
_cell.length_c   1.000
_cell.angle_alpha   90.00
_cell.angle_beta   90.00
_cell.angle_gamma   90.00
#
_symmetry.space_group_name_H-M   'P 1'
#
loop_
_entity.id
_entity.type
_entity.pdbx_description
1 polymer ?
#
loop_
_entity_poly.entity_id
_entity_poly.type
_entity_poly.pdbx_seq_one_letter_code
_entity_poly.pdbx_strand_id
1 'polypeptide(L)'
;MFDNKSILITGGTGSFGKKYVKTLLERYSPKKIIIYSRDELKQFEMQQVFNQDCMRYFIGDVRDKERLVQAMNGVDFVIHAAALKQVPAAEYNPTECIKTNITGAENVIRAALANDVEKVIALSTDKAANPVNLYGATKLASDKLFVAANNMSGGHKTLFSVVRYGNVVGSRGSVVPFFQKLVNEGASDIPITHEDMTRFWITLQQGVDFVLKNFERMLGGEIFVPKIPSIKITDLAKAIAPDLPSKIVGIRPGEKMHEVMCPSELSYDTFEFPDHFVIAPAIKFSSRTNAFDTNALNENGIAVKPGYEYNSLNNEHFLSVEEIRVLNKEAHL
;
A
#
# COMPACT_ATOMS: atom_id res chain seq x y z
N MET A 1 18.76 -0.35 -10.00
CA MET A 1 17.43 0.05 -10.49
C MET A 1 17.17 1.55 -10.32
N PHE A 2 17.34 2.11 -9.12
CA PHE A 2 16.98 3.51 -8.81
C PHE A 2 18.12 4.53 -8.92
N ASP A 3 19.35 4.10 -9.20
CA ASP A 3 20.51 5.00 -9.38
C ASP A 3 20.32 5.92 -10.60
N ASN A 4 20.68 7.19 -10.45
CA ASN A 4 20.54 8.24 -11.45
C ASN A 4 19.09 8.43 -11.98
N LYS A 5 18.08 7.90 -11.28
CA LYS A 5 16.66 8.07 -11.63
C LYS A 5 16.03 9.22 -10.84
N SER A 6 15.04 9.87 -11.47
CA SER A 6 14.16 10.87 -10.88
C SER A 6 12.87 10.18 -10.41
N ILE A 7 12.58 10.24 -9.12
CA ILE A 7 11.52 9.47 -8.49
C ILE A 7 10.52 10.42 -7.85
N LEU A 8 9.22 10.25 -8.09
CA LEU A 8 8.18 11.03 -7.43
C LEU A 8 7.33 10.15 -6.52
N ILE A 9 7.11 10.61 -5.28
CA ILE A 9 6.29 9.92 -4.28
C ILE A 9 5.13 10.82 -3.88
N THR A 10 3.93 10.49 -4.37
CA THR A 10 2.71 11.16 -3.87
C THR A 10 2.40 10.67 -2.46
N GLY A 11 2.00 11.57 -1.57
CA GLY A 11 1.81 11.23 -0.15
C GLY A 11 3.14 10.94 0.57
N GLY A 12 4.26 11.44 0.04
CA GLY A 12 5.60 11.15 0.54
C GLY A 12 5.86 11.57 2.00
N THR A 13 5.03 12.45 2.57
CA THR A 13 5.11 12.84 3.98
C THR A 13 4.45 11.84 4.96
N GLY A 14 3.79 10.80 4.45
CA GLY A 14 3.21 9.72 5.26
C GLY A 14 4.24 8.69 5.77
N SER A 15 3.80 7.74 6.61
CA SER A 15 4.67 6.69 7.17
C SER A 15 5.43 5.93 6.07
N PHE A 16 4.72 5.42 5.06
CA PHE A 16 5.34 4.72 3.93
C PHE A 16 6.33 5.61 3.19
N GLY A 17 5.92 6.84 2.84
CA GLY A 17 6.76 7.77 2.08
C GLY A 17 8.08 8.08 2.78
N LYS A 18 8.06 8.41 4.08
CA LYS A 18 9.28 8.68 4.85
C LYS A 18 10.22 7.46 4.91
N LYS A 19 9.68 6.25 5.14
CA LYS A 19 10.49 5.02 5.16
C LYS A 19 11.05 4.68 3.78
N TYR A 20 10.26 4.85 2.73
CA TYR A 20 10.69 4.63 1.35
C TYR A 20 11.82 5.58 0.96
N VAL A 21 11.71 6.86 1.30
CA VAL A 21 12.78 7.86 1.09
C VAL A 21 14.05 7.50 1.84
N LYS A 22 13.93 7.15 3.13
CA LYS A 22 15.08 6.68 3.93
C LYS A 22 15.78 5.50 3.24
N THR A 23 15.02 4.48 2.84
CA THR A 23 15.58 3.31 2.16
C THR A 23 16.18 3.64 0.79
N LEU A 24 15.57 4.55 0.02
CA LEU A 24 16.14 4.99 -1.26
C LEU A 24 17.50 5.67 -1.07
N LEU A 25 17.62 6.56 -0.08
CA LEU A 25 18.85 7.29 0.21
C LEU A 25 19.95 6.39 0.79
N GLU A 26 19.57 5.34 1.53
CA GLU A 26 20.52 4.39 2.12
C GLU A 26 21.06 3.37 1.10
N ARG A 27 20.25 3.00 0.09
CA ARG A 27 20.57 1.88 -0.81
C ARG A 27 20.90 2.28 -2.25
N TYR A 28 20.61 3.53 -2.64
CA TYR A 28 20.75 4.00 -4.02
C TYR A 28 21.27 5.43 -4.09
N SER A 29 21.69 5.85 -5.28
CA SER A 29 22.11 7.22 -5.63
C SER A 29 21.15 7.84 -6.65
N PRO A 30 19.91 8.19 -6.26
CA PRO A 30 18.93 8.75 -7.19
C PRO A 30 19.33 10.17 -7.62
N LYS A 31 19.03 10.51 -8.88
CA LYS A 31 19.24 11.86 -9.41
C LYS A 31 18.37 12.89 -8.71
N LYS A 32 17.13 12.51 -8.40
CA LYS A 32 16.13 13.40 -7.80
C LYS A 32 15.07 12.57 -7.07
N ILE A 33 14.70 12.95 -5.85
CA ILE A 33 13.54 12.41 -5.14
C ILE A 33 12.55 13.55 -4.89
N ILE A 34 11.35 13.42 -5.44
CA ILE A 34 10.29 14.43 -5.37
C ILE A 34 9.23 13.97 -4.36
N ILE A 35 9.06 14.73 -3.29
CA ILE A 35 7.98 14.57 -2.32
C ILE A 35 6.81 15.42 -2.76
N TYR A 36 5.70 14.78 -3.13
CA TYR A 36 4.47 15.46 -3.54
C TYR A 36 3.38 15.27 -2.47
N SER A 37 3.03 16.33 -1.74
CA SER A 37 1.96 16.29 -0.74
C SER A 37 1.41 17.67 -0.41
N ARG A 38 0.33 17.75 0.37
CA ARG A 38 -0.43 18.99 0.58
C ARG A 38 0.07 19.85 1.75
N ASP A 39 0.48 19.19 2.82
CA ASP A 39 0.68 19.79 4.15
C ASP A 39 2.12 20.30 4.27
N GLU A 40 2.24 21.62 4.29
CA GLU A 40 3.48 22.37 4.36
C GLU A 40 4.26 22.12 5.66
N LEU A 41 3.58 21.93 6.79
CA LEU A 41 4.25 21.64 8.06
C LEU A 41 4.94 20.28 8.00
N LYS A 42 4.26 19.24 7.52
CA LYS A 42 4.89 17.91 7.37
C LYS A 42 6.02 17.92 6.36
N GLN A 43 5.95 18.74 5.31
CA GLN A 43 7.06 18.89 4.36
C GLN A 43 8.24 19.59 5.02
N PHE A 44 7.99 20.68 5.76
CA PHE A 44 9.02 21.39 6.51
C PHE A 44 9.73 20.48 7.52
N GLU A 45 8.98 19.73 8.34
CA GLU A 45 9.54 18.75 9.27
C GLU A 45 10.37 17.68 8.55
N MET A 46 9.86 17.18 7.42
CA MET A 46 10.55 16.15 6.63
C MET A 46 11.83 16.70 6.00
N GLN A 47 11.87 17.97 5.59
CA GLN A 47 13.06 18.66 5.09
C GLN A 47 14.14 18.80 6.14
N GLN A 48 13.80 18.93 7.43
CA GLN A 48 14.81 18.98 8.49
C GLN A 48 15.55 17.65 8.67
N VAL A 49 14.94 16.53 8.25
CA VAL A 49 15.51 15.18 8.37
C VAL A 49 16.13 14.72 7.05
N PHE A 50 15.50 15.02 5.92
CA PHE A 50 15.93 14.63 4.58
C PHE A 50 16.23 15.88 3.75
N ASN A 51 17.46 16.39 3.86
CA ASN A 51 17.91 17.63 3.22
C ASN A 51 18.99 17.41 2.15
N GLN A 52 19.18 16.17 1.69
CA GLN A 52 20.17 15.84 0.66
C GLN A 52 19.87 16.60 -0.65
N ASP A 53 20.91 16.92 -1.43
CA ASP A 53 20.80 17.74 -2.65
C ASP A 53 19.86 17.16 -3.72
N CYS A 54 19.58 15.86 -3.69
CA CYS A 54 18.64 15.19 -4.59
C CYS A 54 17.17 15.40 -4.19
N MET A 55 16.88 15.89 -2.98
CA MET A 55 15.53 16.04 -2.46
C MET A 55 14.82 17.27 -3.05
N ARG A 56 13.58 17.11 -3.48
CA ARG A 56 12.70 18.18 -3.94
C ARG A 56 11.32 18.02 -3.30
N TYR A 57 10.71 19.14 -2.96
CA TYR A 57 9.45 19.18 -2.23
C TYR A 57 8.45 20.01 -3.00
N PHE A 58 7.34 19.39 -3.38
CA PHE A 58 6.26 20.03 -4.11
C PHE A 58 5.00 20.01 -3.24
N ILE A 59 4.53 21.20 -2.86
CA ILE A 59 3.19 21.36 -2.34
C ILE A 59 2.21 21.13 -3.50
N GLY A 60 1.26 20.20 -3.31
CA GLY A 60 0.25 19.86 -4.31
C GLY A 60 -0.73 18.80 -3.81
N ASP A 61 -1.91 18.79 -4.43
CA ASP A 61 -2.97 17.80 -4.20
C ASP A 61 -3.06 16.87 -5.41
N VAL A 62 -3.30 15.56 -5.19
CA VAL A 62 -3.50 14.62 -6.31
C VAL A 62 -4.79 14.90 -7.08
N ARG A 63 -5.70 15.67 -6.49
CA ARG A 63 -6.92 16.16 -7.13
C ARG A 63 -6.63 17.25 -8.18
N ASP A 64 -5.45 17.85 -8.14
CA ASP A 64 -5.00 18.87 -9.11
C ASP A 64 -4.13 18.20 -10.18
N LYS A 65 -4.73 17.99 -11.36
CA LYS A 65 -4.11 17.29 -12.49
C LYS A 65 -2.98 18.12 -13.08
N GLU A 66 -3.20 19.42 -13.29
CA GLU A 66 -2.24 20.36 -13.86
C GLU A 66 -0.98 20.44 -12.99
N ARG A 67 -1.15 20.48 -11.67
CA ARG A 67 -0.06 20.46 -10.71
C ARG A 67 0.73 19.15 -10.74
N LEU A 68 0.05 18.01 -10.88
CA LEU A 68 0.71 16.70 -11.05
C LEU A 68 1.52 16.63 -12.35
N VAL A 69 0.96 17.12 -13.46
CA VAL A 69 1.67 17.17 -14.76
C VAL A 69 2.97 17.95 -14.64
N GLN A 70 2.95 19.12 -13.97
CA GLN A 70 4.15 19.90 -13.73
C GLN A 70 5.16 19.16 -12.83
N ALA A 71 4.68 18.53 -11.75
CA ALA A 71 5.54 17.83 -10.80
C ALA A 71 6.21 16.58 -11.40
N MET A 72 5.58 15.95 -12.41
CA MET A 72 6.10 14.76 -13.09
C MET A 72 7.06 15.06 -14.25
N ASN A 73 7.38 16.33 -14.53
CA ASN A 73 8.32 16.67 -15.58
C ASN A 73 9.71 16.08 -15.33
N GLY A 74 10.15 15.23 -16.26
CA GLY A 74 11.42 14.50 -16.17
C GLY A 74 11.49 13.53 -15.00
N VAL A 75 10.37 12.93 -14.61
CA VAL A 75 10.30 11.83 -13.63
C VAL A 75 10.36 10.49 -14.35
N ASP A 76 11.23 9.60 -13.86
CA ASP A 76 11.34 8.23 -14.38
C ASP A 76 10.34 7.30 -13.70
N PHE A 77 10.26 7.36 -12.36
CA PHE A 77 9.44 6.43 -11.56
C PHE A 77 8.47 7.17 -10.63
N VAL A 78 7.24 6.66 -10.52
CA VAL A 78 6.23 7.19 -9.60
C VAL A 78 5.78 6.13 -8.61
N ILE A 79 5.80 6.49 -7.34
CA ILE A 79 5.18 5.73 -6.26
C ILE A 79 3.94 6.48 -5.79
N HIS A 80 2.76 5.90 -6.02
CA HIS A 80 1.49 6.51 -5.64
C HIS A 80 1.02 6.00 -4.27
N ALA A 81 1.30 6.77 -3.22
CA ALA A 81 0.94 6.45 -1.82
C ALA A 81 -0.06 7.45 -1.20
N ALA A 82 -0.46 8.51 -1.92
CA ALA A 82 -1.46 9.47 -1.44
C ALA A 82 -2.86 8.84 -1.42
N ALA A 83 -3.51 8.84 -0.26
CA ALA A 83 -4.88 8.39 -0.09
C ALA A 83 -5.52 8.95 1.19
N LEU A 84 -6.85 8.96 1.24
CA LEU A 84 -7.59 8.95 2.51
C LEU A 84 -7.85 7.51 2.90
N LYS A 85 -7.30 7.09 4.05
CA LYS A 85 -7.26 5.67 4.47
C LYS A 85 -8.04 5.31 5.74
N GLN A 86 -8.60 6.30 6.43
CA GLN A 86 -9.35 6.05 7.67
C GLN A 86 -10.77 5.60 7.32
N VAL A 87 -11.08 4.32 7.56
CA VAL A 87 -12.36 3.70 7.17
C VAL A 87 -13.55 4.50 7.71
N PRO A 88 -13.67 4.80 9.02
CA PRO A 88 -14.80 5.58 9.51
C PRO A 88 -14.88 6.98 8.87
N ALA A 89 -13.74 7.64 8.67
CA ALA A 89 -13.72 8.97 8.05
C ALA A 89 -14.20 8.92 6.59
N ALA A 90 -13.92 7.84 5.86
CA ALA A 90 -14.41 7.64 4.50
C ALA A 90 -15.93 7.44 4.46
N GLU A 91 -16.50 6.71 5.42
CA GLU A 91 -17.97 6.55 5.53
C GLU A 91 -18.67 7.89 5.80
N TYR A 92 -18.11 8.74 6.66
CA TYR A 92 -18.66 10.07 6.94
C TYR A 92 -18.34 11.13 5.86
N ASN A 93 -17.27 10.95 5.09
CA ASN A 93 -16.82 11.92 4.08
C ASN A 93 -16.63 11.25 2.71
N PRO A 94 -17.71 10.68 2.14
CA PRO A 94 -17.60 9.77 1.01
C PRO A 94 -17.03 10.45 -0.24
N THR A 95 -17.53 11.64 -0.57
CA THR A 95 -17.10 12.42 -1.72
C THR A 95 -15.61 12.78 -1.64
N GLU A 96 -15.09 13.05 -0.44
CA GLU A 96 -13.69 13.41 -0.25
C GLU A 96 -12.76 12.20 -0.43
N CYS A 97 -13.20 11.03 0.03
CA CYS A 97 -12.52 9.76 -0.23
C CYS A 97 -12.49 9.45 -1.73
N ILE A 98 -13.62 9.59 -2.42
CA ILE A 98 -13.74 9.39 -3.87
C ILE A 98 -12.80 10.33 -4.64
N LYS A 99 -12.85 11.64 -4.39
CA LYS A 99 -11.97 12.62 -5.07
C LYS A 99 -10.50 12.31 -4.86
N THR A 100 -10.10 11.93 -3.65
CA THR A 100 -8.67 11.66 -3.37
C THR A 100 -8.21 10.35 -3.98
N ASN A 101 -8.98 9.28 -3.81
CA ASN A 101 -8.52 7.93 -4.10
C ASN A 101 -8.82 7.52 -5.55
N ILE A 102 -9.94 7.97 -6.13
CA ILE A 102 -10.34 7.64 -7.50
C ILE A 102 -9.85 8.74 -8.45
N THR A 103 -10.32 9.98 -8.29
CA THR A 103 -9.92 11.09 -9.18
C THR A 103 -8.42 11.36 -9.06
N GLY A 104 -7.85 11.26 -7.86
CA GLY A 104 -6.40 11.35 -7.67
C GLY A 104 -5.61 10.26 -8.40
N ALA A 105 -6.09 9.01 -8.40
CA ALA A 105 -5.47 7.93 -9.17
C ALA A 105 -5.52 8.21 -10.68
N GLU A 106 -6.68 8.66 -11.17
CA GLU A 106 -6.85 9.04 -12.57
C GLU A 106 -5.89 10.17 -12.98
N ASN A 107 -5.77 11.21 -12.15
CA ASN A 107 -4.87 12.32 -12.41
C ASN A 107 -3.40 11.89 -12.42
N VAL A 108 -3.00 11.01 -11.50
CA VAL A 108 -1.64 10.43 -11.48
C VAL A 108 -1.36 9.66 -12.77
N ILE A 109 -2.31 8.83 -13.22
CA ILE A 109 -2.19 8.09 -14.49
C ILE A 109 -2.02 9.06 -15.67
N ARG A 110 -2.90 10.06 -15.78
CA ARG A 110 -2.85 11.05 -16.87
C ARG A 110 -1.54 11.84 -16.85
N ALA A 111 -1.08 12.26 -15.69
CA ALA A 111 0.17 13.01 -15.55
C ALA A 111 1.41 12.15 -15.86
N ALA A 112 1.39 10.87 -15.50
CA ALA A 112 2.46 9.94 -15.80
C ALA A 112 2.58 9.68 -17.31
N LEU A 113 1.44 9.46 -17.99
CA LEU A 113 1.40 9.33 -19.45
C LEU A 113 1.87 10.61 -20.15
N ALA A 114 1.40 11.78 -19.71
CA ALA A 114 1.76 13.07 -20.29
C ALA A 114 3.26 13.44 -20.14
N ASN A 115 3.99 12.78 -19.23
CA ASN A 115 5.40 13.02 -18.98
C ASN A 115 6.29 11.81 -19.30
N ASP A 116 5.76 10.80 -20.00
CA ASP A 116 6.52 9.60 -20.39
C ASP A 116 7.25 8.91 -19.22
N VAL A 117 6.61 8.90 -18.05
CA VAL A 117 7.09 8.16 -16.87
C VAL A 117 7.28 6.68 -17.27
N GLU A 118 8.37 6.06 -16.83
CA GLU A 118 8.68 4.68 -17.22
C GLU A 118 7.84 3.67 -16.43
N LYS A 119 7.80 3.80 -15.11
CA LYS A 119 7.13 2.84 -14.22
C LYS A 119 6.38 3.54 -13.11
N VAL A 120 5.16 3.09 -12.87
CA VAL A 120 4.29 3.57 -11.81
C VAL A 120 3.82 2.39 -10.97
N ILE A 121 4.04 2.46 -9.66
CA ILE A 121 3.43 1.54 -8.70
C ILE A 121 2.49 2.31 -7.79
N ALA A 122 1.23 1.88 -7.75
CA ALA A 122 0.24 2.38 -6.81
C ALA A 122 0.08 1.44 -5.61
N LEU A 123 -0.06 2.03 -4.43
CA LEU A 123 -0.35 1.26 -3.22
C LEU A 123 -1.85 1.00 -3.10
N SER A 124 -2.18 -0.26 -2.90
CA SER A 124 -3.50 -0.78 -2.59
C SER A 124 -3.53 -1.28 -1.13
N THR A 125 -4.59 -1.99 -0.78
CA THR A 125 -4.90 -2.49 0.55
C THR A 125 -5.73 -3.76 0.41
N ASP A 126 -5.59 -4.68 1.35
CA ASP A 126 -6.49 -5.81 1.54
C ASP A 126 -8.00 -5.44 1.48
N LYS A 127 -8.37 -4.28 2.02
CA LYS A 127 -9.76 -3.77 1.99
C LYS A 127 -10.32 -3.55 0.59
N ALA A 128 -9.48 -3.51 -0.45
CA ALA A 128 -9.90 -3.41 -1.85
C ALA A 128 -10.40 -4.75 -2.43
N ALA A 129 -10.08 -5.87 -1.79
CA ALA A 129 -10.61 -7.18 -2.16
C ALA A 129 -11.95 -7.42 -1.45
N ASN A 130 -13.00 -7.69 -2.24
CA ASN A 130 -14.39 -7.87 -1.77
C ASN A 130 -14.82 -6.78 -0.77
N PRO A 131 -14.69 -5.48 -1.11
CA PRO A 131 -14.84 -4.37 -0.16
C PRO A 131 -16.25 -4.28 0.42
N VAL A 132 -16.36 -3.97 1.71
CA VAL A 132 -17.62 -3.65 2.39
C VAL A 132 -17.72 -2.19 2.84
N ASN A 133 -16.60 -1.45 2.77
CA ASN A 133 -16.52 -0.02 3.09
C ASN A 133 -16.10 0.80 1.88
N LEU A 134 -16.42 2.08 1.92
CA LEU A 134 -16.16 2.99 0.83
C LEU A 134 -14.66 3.20 0.59
N TYR A 135 -13.83 3.21 1.63
CA TYR A 135 -12.38 3.27 1.45
C TYR A 135 -11.90 2.11 0.57
N GLY A 136 -12.29 0.88 0.90
CA GLY A 136 -12.02 -0.32 0.11
C GLY A 136 -12.55 -0.21 -1.32
N ALA A 137 -13.80 0.24 -1.49
CA ALA A 137 -14.39 0.42 -2.81
C ALA A 137 -13.62 1.45 -3.68
N THR A 138 -13.18 2.56 -3.09
CA THR A 138 -12.37 3.55 -3.82
C THR A 138 -10.98 3.02 -4.17
N LYS A 139 -10.39 2.16 -3.33
CA LYS A 139 -9.12 1.49 -3.63
C LYS A 139 -9.27 0.41 -4.69
N LEU A 140 -10.38 -0.34 -4.70
CA LEU A 140 -10.71 -1.24 -5.80
C LEU A 140 -10.81 -0.48 -7.13
N ALA A 141 -11.52 0.65 -7.15
CA ALA A 141 -11.60 1.50 -8.34
C ALA A 141 -10.21 2.03 -8.74
N SER A 142 -9.41 2.50 -7.79
CA SER A 142 -8.01 2.90 -8.01
C SER A 142 -7.19 1.77 -8.65
N ASP A 143 -7.26 0.55 -8.12
CA ASP A 143 -6.53 -0.61 -8.65
C ASP A 143 -6.94 -0.88 -10.10
N LYS A 144 -8.26 -0.89 -10.38
CA LYS A 144 -8.78 -1.10 -11.73
C LYS A 144 -8.32 -0.01 -12.70
N LEU A 145 -8.26 1.25 -12.26
CA LEU A 145 -7.75 2.35 -13.09
C LEU A 145 -6.27 2.16 -13.44
N PHE A 146 -5.41 1.84 -12.47
CA PHE A 146 -3.98 1.60 -12.74
C PHE A 146 -3.77 0.39 -13.65
N VAL A 147 -4.49 -0.70 -13.45
CA VAL A 147 -4.39 -1.87 -14.34
C VAL A 147 -4.88 -1.52 -15.75
N ALA A 148 -6.04 -0.85 -15.88
CA ALA A 148 -6.61 -0.45 -17.17
C ALA A 148 -5.76 0.60 -17.92
N ALA A 149 -4.99 1.42 -17.21
CA ALA A 149 -4.08 2.39 -17.81
C ALA A 149 -3.05 1.75 -18.74
N ASN A 150 -2.68 0.48 -18.49
CA ASN A 150 -1.81 -0.27 -19.40
C ASN A 150 -2.44 -0.48 -20.79
N ASN A 151 -3.77 -0.61 -20.88
CA ASN A 151 -4.48 -0.65 -22.16
C ASN A 151 -4.63 0.74 -22.79
N MET A 152 -4.91 1.75 -21.97
CA MET A 152 -5.05 3.15 -22.41
C MET A 152 -3.73 3.78 -22.83
N SER A 153 -2.59 3.19 -22.44
CA SER A 153 -1.26 3.66 -22.81
C SER A 153 -1.06 3.72 -24.32
N GLY A 154 -1.81 2.96 -25.13
CA GLY A 154 -1.84 3.12 -26.58
C GLY A 154 -0.49 2.97 -27.28
N GLY A 155 0.47 2.27 -26.66
CA GLY A 155 1.86 2.16 -27.13
C GLY A 155 2.87 3.00 -26.33
N HIS A 156 2.44 3.84 -25.37
CA HIS A 156 3.34 4.46 -24.40
C HIS A 156 4.13 3.40 -23.63
N LYS A 157 5.38 3.75 -23.32
CA LYS A 157 6.28 2.90 -22.52
C LYS A 157 5.90 2.79 -21.04
N THR A 158 4.98 3.64 -20.55
CA THR A 158 4.62 3.67 -19.13
C THR A 158 3.96 2.36 -18.70
N LEU A 159 4.55 1.73 -17.69
CA LEU A 159 4.01 0.53 -17.05
C LEU A 159 3.33 0.92 -15.74
N PHE A 160 2.13 0.40 -15.51
CA PHE A 160 1.37 0.62 -14.28
C PHE A 160 1.11 -0.70 -13.58
N SER A 161 1.56 -0.83 -12.33
CA SER A 161 1.25 -1.99 -11.49
C SER A 161 0.76 -1.52 -10.13
N VAL A 162 0.20 -2.45 -9.37
CA VAL A 162 -0.36 -2.22 -8.05
C VAL A 162 0.33 -3.13 -7.06
N VAL A 163 0.57 -2.62 -5.86
CA VAL A 163 1.04 -3.42 -4.72
C VAL A 163 -0.03 -3.40 -3.65
N ARG A 164 -0.55 -4.57 -3.29
CA ARG A 164 -1.58 -4.75 -2.27
C ARG A 164 -1.01 -5.53 -1.09
N TYR A 165 -1.16 -5.01 0.12
CA TYR A 165 -0.84 -5.72 1.35
C TYR A 165 -1.80 -5.33 2.48
N GLY A 166 -1.65 -6.03 3.61
CA GLY A 166 -2.49 -5.85 4.80
C GLY A 166 -2.10 -4.69 5.71
N ASN A 167 -2.38 -4.85 7.00
CA ASN A 167 -2.11 -3.83 8.00
C ASN A 167 -0.61 -3.66 8.24
N VAL A 168 -0.16 -2.40 8.23
CA VAL A 168 1.22 -2.04 8.50
C VAL A 168 1.43 -1.73 9.97
N VAL A 169 2.34 -2.48 10.61
CA VAL A 169 2.71 -2.32 12.04
C VAL A 169 3.13 -0.88 12.31
N GLY A 170 2.62 -0.29 13.40
CA GLY A 170 3.03 1.03 13.86
C GLY A 170 2.69 2.19 12.92
N SER A 171 1.93 1.96 11.84
CA SER A 171 1.61 3.05 10.90
C SER A 171 0.79 4.16 11.55
N ARG A 172 0.94 5.40 11.08
CA ARG A 172 0.25 6.57 11.66
C ARG A 172 -1.27 6.35 11.74
N GLY A 173 -1.83 6.56 12.93
CA GLY A 173 -3.26 6.43 13.21
C GLY A 173 -3.80 5.00 13.14
N SER A 174 -2.94 3.99 13.32
CA SER A 174 -3.32 2.57 13.42
C SER A 174 -3.51 2.11 14.87
N VAL A 175 -3.87 0.85 15.04
CA VAL A 175 -4.20 0.25 16.33
C VAL A 175 -3.00 0.17 17.30
N VAL A 176 -1.78 -0.08 16.80
CA VAL A 176 -0.59 -0.20 17.68
C VAL A 176 -0.28 1.13 18.40
N PRO A 177 -0.12 2.27 17.70
CA PRO A 177 0.04 3.56 18.37
C PRO A 177 -1.14 3.94 19.27
N PHE A 178 -2.36 3.51 18.92
CA PHE A 178 -3.55 3.78 19.72
C PHE A 178 -3.53 3.02 21.05
N PHE A 179 -3.27 1.71 21.03
CA PHE A 179 -3.16 0.91 22.27
C PHE A 179 -1.99 1.39 23.12
N GLN A 180 -0.83 1.68 22.52
CA GLN A 180 0.31 2.23 23.28
C GLN A 180 -0.04 3.57 23.94
N LYS A 181 -0.76 4.45 23.24
CA LYS A 181 -1.24 5.71 23.81
C LYS A 181 -2.15 5.47 25.02
N LEU A 182 -3.11 4.55 24.92
CA LEU A 182 -4.01 4.21 26.03
C LEU A 182 -3.25 3.68 27.25
N VAL A 183 -2.27 2.80 27.03
CA VAL A 183 -1.41 2.28 28.10
C VAL A 183 -0.63 3.41 28.76
N ASN A 184 -0.03 4.30 27.96
CA ASN A 184 0.75 5.43 28.48
C ASN A 184 -0.11 6.46 29.24
N GLU A 185 -1.40 6.56 28.90
CA GLU A 185 -2.39 7.43 29.57
C GLU A 185 -3.07 6.75 30.78
N GLY A 186 -2.67 5.52 31.12
CA GLY A 186 -3.18 4.81 32.30
C GLY A 186 -4.60 4.24 32.13
N ALA A 187 -4.97 3.82 30.92
CA ALA A 187 -6.27 3.21 30.66
C ALA A 187 -6.53 1.97 31.53
N SER A 188 -7.78 1.77 31.93
CA SER A 188 -8.22 0.59 32.70
C SER A 188 -8.40 -0.67 31.84
N ASP A 189 -8.60 -0.51 30.54
CA ASP A 189 -8.90 -1.59 29.60
C ASP A 189 -8.46 -1.25 28.17
N ILE A 190 -8.26 -2.28 27.36
CA ILE A 190 -7.98 -2.17 25.93
C ILE A 190 -9.26 -2.43 25.12
N PRO A 191 -9.71 -1.50 24.27
CA PRO A 191 -10.90 -1.69 23.46
C PRO A 191 -10.65 -2.68 22.32
N ILE A 192 -11.46 -3.74 22.29
CA ILE A 192 -11.46 -4.76 21.24
C ILE A 192 -12.80 -4.74 20.51
N THR A 193 -12.77 -4.71 19.19
CA THR A 193 -13.99 -4.62 18.37
C THR A 193 -14.74 -5.95 18.33
N HIS A 194 -14.01 -7.06 18.14
CA HIS A 194 -14.54 -8.42 18.17
C HIS A 194 -13.41 -9.41 18.52
N GLU A 195 -13.75 -10.48 19.25
CA GLU A 195 -12.78 -11.47 19.75
C GLU A 195 -12.07 -12.25 18.63
N ASP A 196 -12.84 -12.68 17.63
CA ASP A 196 -12.33 -13.42 16.46
C ASP A 196 -11.67 -12.56 15.37
N MET A 197 -11.56 -11.24 15.55
CA MET A 197 -11.08 -10.37 14.47
C MET A 197 -9.62 -10.68 14.10
N THR A 198 -9.36 -10.88 12.80
CA THR A 198 -8.01 -11.14 12.28
C THR A 198 -7.56 -10.12 11.24
N ARG A 199 -6.26 -9.89 11.14
CA ARG A 199 -5.65 -9.01 10.13
C ARG A 199 -4.36 -9.62 9.62
N PHE A 200 -4.06 -9.39 8.35
CA PHE A 200 -2.71 -9.58 7.81
C PHE A 200 -1.76 -8.54 8.40
N TRP A 201 -0.50 -8.91 8.63
CA TRP A 201 0.45 -8.10 9.38
C TRP A 201 1.79 -8.01 8.65
N ILE A 202 2.25 -6.79 8.36
CA ILE A 202 3.50 -6.51 7.66
C ILE A 202 4.21 -5.31 8.29
N THR A 203 5.55 -5.35 8.39
CA THR A 203 6.31 -4.17 8.83
C THR A 203 6.37 -3.11 7.74
N LEU A 204 6.64 -1.87 8.13
CA LEU A 204 6.82 -0.78 7.17
C LEU A 204 8.01 -1.04 6.23
N GLN A 205 9.10 -1.61 6.74
CA GLN A 205 10.28 -1.95 5.93
C GLN A 205 9.95 -3.06 4.93
N GLN A 206 9.26 -4.13 5.35
CA GLN A 206 8.82 -5.19 4.45
C GLN A 206 7.94 -4.65 3.31
N GLY A 207 7.00 -3.74 3.61
CA GLY A 207 6.18 -3.09 2.58
C GLY A 207 7.00 -2.25 1.59
N VAL A 208 8.00 -1.50 2.08
CA VAL A 208 8.93 -0.72 1.24
C VAL A 208 9.78 -1.62 0.36
N ASP A 209 10.38 -2.66 0.94
CA ASP A 209 11.23 -3.63 0.23
C ASP A 209 10.44 -4.38 -0.85
N PHE A 210 9.19 -4.73 -0.54
CA PHE A 210 8.31 -5.36 -1.51
C PHE A 210 8.03 -4.44 -2.70
N VAL A 211 7.75 -3.16 -2.47
CA VAL A 211 7.55 -2.18 -3.56
C VAL A 211 8.83 -1.98 -4.37
N LEU A 212 10.00 -1.86 -3.73
CA LEU A 212 11.29 -1.74 -4.42
C LEU A 212 11.53 -2.94 -5.35
N LYS A 213 11.37 -4.17 -4.85
CA LYS A 213 11.56 -5.38 -5.66
C LYS A 213 10.53 -5.48 -6.80
N ASN A 214 9.29 -5.03 -6.56
CA ASN A 214 8.26 -5.02 -7.61
C ASN A 214 8.57 -4.07 -8.78
N PHE A 215 9.30 -2.97 -8.57
CA PHE A 215 9.78 -2.14 -9.68
C PHE A 215 10.73 -2.91 -10.61
N GLU A 216 11.52 -3.82 -10.08
CA GLU A 216 12.49 -4.61 -10.85
C GLU A 216 11.80 -5.69 -11.68
N ARG A 217 10.77 -6.35 -11.12
CA ARG A 217 10.10 -7.49 -11.76
C ARG A 217 8.81 -7.17 -12.53
N MET A 218 8.26 -5.97 -12.43
CA MET A 218 7.01 -5.61 -13.11
C MET A 218 7.13 -5.58 -14.65
N LEU A 219 6.09 -6.10 -15.29
CA LEU A 219 5.77 -6.05 -16.73
C LEU A 219 4.62 -5.06 -17.03
N GLY A 220 3.93 -4.58 -15.99
CA GLY A 220 2.76 -3.71 -16.10
C GLY A 220 1.46 -4.51 -16.13
N GLY A 221 0.51 -4.13 -15.28
CA GLY A 221 -0.82 -4.73 -15.14
C GLY A 221 -1.01 -5.56 -13.88
N GLU A 222 0.07 -5.96 -13.21
CA GLU A 222 0.00 -6.82 -12.03
C GLU A 222 -0.62 -6.12 -10.83
N ILE A 223 -1.34 -6.90 -10.02
CA ILE A 223 -1.52 -6.62 -8.61
C ILE A 223 -0.65 -7.60 -7.81
N PHE A 224 0.47 -7.10 -7.28
CA PHE A 224 1.39 -7.88 -6.44
C PHE A 224 0.88 -7.95 -5.00
N VAL A 225 0.88 -9.16 -4.43
CA VAL A 225 0.45 -9.43 -3.05
C VAL A 225 1.53 -10.21 -2.30
N PRO A 226 2.14 -9.71 -1.23
CA PRO A 226 3.18 -10.45 -0.52
C PRO A 226 2.56 -11.58 0.33
N LYS A 227 3.33 -12.65 0.55
CA LYS A 227 2.98 -13.66 1.56
C LYS A 227 3.38 -13.13 2.94
N ILE A 228 2.39 -12.81 3.76
CA ILE A 228 2.57 -12.21 5.09
C ILE A 228 1.73 -12.93 6.15
N PRO A 229 2.15 -12.92 7.41
CA PRO A 229 1.40 -13.59 8.47
C PRO A 229 0.11 -12.86 8.81
N SER A 230 -0.77 -13.57 9.52
CA SER A 230 -1.96 -13.02 10.17
C SER A 230 -1.75 -12.86 11.68
N ILE A 231 -2.56 -12.01 12.28
CA ILE A 231 -2.69 -11.89 13.74
C ILE A 231 -4.15 -11.92 14.15
N LYS A 232 -4.42 -12.37 15.38
CA LYS A 232 -5.66 -12.04 16.09
C LYS A 232 -5.49 -10.70 16.81
N ILE A 233 -6.54 -9.87 16.79
CA ILE A 233 -6.49 -8.57 17.47
C ILE A 233 -6.39 -8.72 19.00
N THR A 234 -6.94 -9.81 19.55
CA THR A 234 -6.79 -10.17 20.97
C THR A 234 -5.35 -10.50 21.35
N ASP A 235 -4.60 -11.17 20.48
CA ASP A 235 -3.18 -11.46 20.74
C ASP A 235 -2.32 -10.20 20.61
N LEU A 236 -2.69 -9.26 19.73
CA LEU A 236 -2.07 -7.94 19.69
C LEU A 236 -2.28 -7.14 20.98
N ALA A 237 -3.49 -7.17 21.54
CA ALA A 237 -3.77 -6.52 22.82
C ALA A 237 -2.91 -7.10 23.95
N LYS A 238 -2.84 -8.44 24.04
CA LYS A 238 -1.96 -9.14 25.02
C LYS A 238 -0.47 -8.85 24.81
N ALA A 239 -0.04 -8.66 23.56
CA ALA A 239 1.34 -8.34 23.24
C ALA A 239 1.73 -6.94 23.76
N ILE A 240 0.82 -5.96 23.66
CA ILE A 240 1.04 -4.55 24.05
C ILE A 240 0.77 -4.33 25.54
N ALA A 241 -0.29 -4.93 26.08
CA ALA A 241 -0.80 -4.68 27.43
C ALA A 241 -1.23 -5.99 28.10
N PRO A 242 -0.28 -6.86 28.49
CA PRO A 242 -0.59 -8.20 28.99
C PRO A 242 -1.44 -8.22 30.27
N ASP A 243 -1.31 -7.18 31.11
CA ASP A 243 -1.98 -7.10 32.40
C ASP A 243 -3.30 -6.31 32.37
N LEU A 244 -3.63 -5.68 31.23
CA LEU A 244 -4.87 -4.90 31.10
C LEU A 244 -6.00 -5.79 30.56
N PRO A 245 -7.20 -5.75 31.16
CA PRO A 245 -8.35 -6.44 30.61
C PRO A 245 -8.74 -5.86 29.24
N SER A 246 -9.28 -6.71 28.37
CA SER A 246 -9.88 -6.27 27.11
C SER A 246 -11.38 -6.00 27.29
N LYS A 247 -11.90 -4.96 26.63
CA LYS A 247 -13.33 -4.61 26.63
C LYS A 247 -13.88 -4.68 25.22
N ILE A 248 -14.96 -5.45 25.03
CA ILE A 248 -15.63 -5.52 23.72
C ILE A 248 -16.44 -4.24 23.48
N VAL A 249 -16.06 -3.50 22.44
CA VAL A 249 -16.70 -2.22 22.06
C VAL A 249 -17.58 -2.33 20.80
N GLY A 250 -17.59 -3.50 20.17
CA GLY A 250 -18.35 -3.76 18.95
C GLY A 250 -17.60 -3.37 17.67
N ILE A 251 -18.12 -3.85 16.54
CA ILE A 251 -17.54 -3.64 15.21
C ILE A 251 -17.79 -2.19 14.77
N ARG A 252 -16.76 -1.52 14.25
CA ARG A 252 -16.86 -0.14 13.75
C ARG A 252 -17.55 -0.08 12.39
N PRO A 253 -18.10 1.08 11.98
CA PRO A 253 -18.70 1.25 10.66
C PRO A 253 -17.76 0.81 9.53
N GLY A 254 -18.25 -0.07 8.66
CA GLY A 254 -17.51 -0.56 7.49
C GLY A 254 -16.35 -1.51 7.80
N GLU A 255 -16.18 -1.96 9.03
CA GLU A 255 -15.07 -2.85 9.40
C GLU A 255 -15.39 -4.32 9.09
N LYS A 256 -14.43 -5.02 8.47
CA LYS A 256 -14.52 -6.47 8.23
C LYS A 256 -14.06 -7.27 9.44
N MET A 257 -14.61 -8.47 9.61
CA MET A 257 -14.09 -9.47 10.54
C MET A 257 -12.71 -9.99 10.12
N HIS A 258 -12.59 -10.37 8.85
CA HIS A 258 -11.37 -10.89 8.25
C HIS A 258 -11.14 -10.21 6.91
N GLU A 259 -9.87 -10.05 6.55
CA GLU A 259 -9.46 -9.38 5.32
C GLU A 259 -9.12 -10.42 4.26
N VAL A 260 -9.28 -10.04 2.99
CA VAL A 260 -8.92 -10.86 1.83
C VAL A 260 -7.84 -10.12 1.06
N MET A 261 -6.85 -10.81 0.51
CA MET A 261 -5.87 -10.19 -0.41
C MET A 261 -6.01 -10.72 -1.84
N CYS A 262 -6.28 -12.02 -1.99
CA CYS A 262 -6.60 -12.67 -3.27
C CYS A 262 -8.01 -13.27 -3.19
N PRO A 263 -9.04 -12.61 -3.78
CA PRO A 263 -10.40 -13.15 -3.85
C PRO A 263 -10.47 -14.47 -4.62
N SER A 264 -11.31 -15.39 -4.16
CA SER A 264 -11.51 -16.70 -4.79
C SER A 264 -11.97 -16.60 -6.26
N GLU A 265 -12.74 -15.59 -6.60
CA GLU A 265 -13.27 -15.33 -7.94
C GLU A 265 -12.17 -14.97 -8.94
N LEU A 266 -11.00 -14.55 -8.45
CA LEU A 266 -9.83 -14.21 -9.26
C LEU A 266 -8.78 -15.33 -9.28
N SER A 267 -9.08 -16.51 -8.73
CA SER A 267 -8.12 -17.63 -8.64
C SER A 267 -7.58 -18.05 -10.02
N TYR A 268 -8.40 -17.94 -11.07
CA TYR A 268 -8.00 -18.31 -12.44
C TYR A 268 -6.92 -17.38 -13.02
N ASP A 269 -6.85 -16.14 -12.53
CA ASP A 269 -5.89 -15.13 -12.94
C ASP A 269 -4.81 -14.91 -11.86
N THR A 270 -4.72 -15.79 -10.86
CA THR A 270 -3.78 -15.64 -9.74
C THR A 270 -2.64 -16.65 -9.85
N PHE A 271 -1.42 -16.15 -9.77
CA PHE A 271 -0.19 -16.93 -9.82
C PHE A 271 0.54 -16.84 -8.48
N GLU A 272 0.95 -17.97 -7.95
CA GLU A 272 1.74 -18.10 -6.73
C GLU A 272 3.22 -18.21 -7.06
N PHE A 273 4.00 -17.31 -6.45
CA PHE A 273 5.46 -17.31 -6.45
C PHE A 273 5.96 -17.70 -5.05
N PRO A 274 7.27 -17.93 -4.84
CA PRO A 274 7.80 -18.29 -3.53
C PRO A 274 7.43 -17.30 -2.41
N ASP A 275 7.56 -16.00 -2.66
CA ASP A 275 7.41 -14.92 -1.66
C ASP A 275 6.14 -14.05 -1.85
N HIS A 276 5.38 -14.26 -2.93
CA HIS A 276 4.24 -13.42 -3.28
C HIS A 276 3.23 -14.11 -4.19
N PHE A 277 2.13 -13.43 -4.46
CA PHE A 277 1.18 -13.72 -5.51
C PHE A 277 1.13 -12.57 -6.51
N VAL A 278 0.76 -12.89 -7.75
CA VAL A 278 0.40 -11.93 -8.79
C VAL A 278 -1.03 -12.21 -9.21
N ILE A 279 -1.90 -11.20 -9.09
CA ILE A 279 -3.21 -11.23 -9.74
C ILE A 279 -3.06 -10.52 -11.09
N ALA A 280 -3.22 -11.28 -12.17
CA ALA A 280 -3.13 -10.80 -13.53
C ALA A 280 -4.37 -9.96 -13.91
N PRO A 281 -4.23 -9.07 -14.92
CA PRO A 281 -5.37 -8.33 -15.47
C PRO A 281 -6.43 -9.25 -16.06
N ALA A 282 -7.69 -9.02 -15.72
CA ALA A 282 -8.84 -9.65 -16.39
C ALA A 282 -9.07 -9.15 -17.83
N ILE A 283 -8.29 -8.16 -18.28
CA ILE A 283 -8.37 -7.55 -19.62
C ILE A 283 -7.11 -7.86 -20.42
N LYS A 284 -7.23 -7.99 -21.73
CA LYS A 284 -6.08 -8.07 -22.62
C LYS A 284 -5.64 -6.67 -23.03
N PHE A 285 -4.34 -6.41 -22.98
CA PHE A 285 -3.78 -5.15 -23.44
C PHE A 285 -3.59 -5.20 -24.97
N SER A 286 -3.97 -4.12 -25.66
CA SER A 286 -3.89 -4.04 -27.12
C SER A 286 -2.45 -3.99 -27.65
N SER A 287 -1.51 -3.45 -26.87
CA SER A 287 -0.13 -3.18 -27.30
C SER A 287 0.89 -4.23 -26.87
N ARG A 288 0.55 -5.11 -25.91
CA ARG A 288 1.46 -6.14 -25.39
C ARG A 288 0.71 -7.34 -24.85
N THR A 289 1.33 -8.52 -24.98
CA THR A 289 0.88 -9.75 -24.32
C THR A 289 1.92 -10.11 -23.26
N ASN A 290 1.54 -10.00 -22.00
CA ASN A 290 2.40 -10.39 -20.88
C ASN A 290 2.00 -11.79 -20.40
N ALA A 291 2.98 -12.67 -20.24
CA ALA A 291 2.82 -13.89 -19.46
C ALA A 291 3.09 -13.53 -17.99
N PHE A 292 2.08 -13.62 -17.12
CA PHE A 292 2.18 -13.19 -15.72
C PHE A 292 2.66 -14.29 -14.78
N ASP A 293 2.92 -15.49 -15.32
CA ASP A 293 3.57 -16.62 -14.66
C ASP A 293 5.10 -16.55 -14.72
N THR A 294 5.69 -15.64 -15.51
CA THR A 294 7.14 -15.35 -15.49
C THR A 294 7.35 -13.85 -15.45
N ASN A 295 8.08 -13.34 -14.46
CA ASN A 295 8.29 -11.90 -14.29
C ASN A 295 9.61 -11.40 -14.91
N ALA A 296 9.88 -10.10 -14.87
CA ALA A 296 11.07 -9.51 -15.50
C ALA A 296 12.40 -9.93 -14.86
N LEU A 297 12.38 -10.57 -13.68
CA LEU A 297 13.55 -11.19 -13.04
C LEU A 297 13.70 -12.68 -13.38
N ASN A 298 12.86 -13.21 -14.27
CA ASN A 298 12.76 -14.64 -14.60
C ASN A 298 12.41 -15.53 -13.40
N GLU A 299 11.76 -14.96 -12.36
CA GLU A 299 11.10 -15.78 -11.34
C GLU A 299 9.84 -16.39 -11.98
N ASN A 300 9.54 -17.65 -11.67
CA ASN A 300 8.38 -18.37 -12.19
C ASN A 300 7.32 -18.54 -11.09
N GLY A 301 6.06 -18.32 -11.46
CA GLY A 301 4.89 -18.55 -10.66
C GLY A 301 4.05 -19.70 -11.20
N ILE A 302 3.22 -20.28 -10.34
CA ILE A 302 2.32 -21.38 -10.69
C ILE A 302 0.90 -20.89 -10.48
N ALA A 303 -0.01 -21.18 -11.41
CA ALA A 303 -1.43 -20.86 -11.24
C ALA A 303 -1.97 -21.51 -9.97
N VAL A 304 -2.69 -20.74 -9.14
CA VAL A 304 -3.33 -21.29 -7.94
C VAL A 304 -4.49 -22.20 -8.31
N LYS A 305 -4.92 -23.03 -7.35
CA LYS A 305 -6.08 -23.91 -7.56
C LYS A 305 -7.36 -23.09 -7.76
N PRO A 306 -8.29 -23.50 -8.63
CA PRO A 306 -9.61 -22.87 -8.73
C PRO A 306 -10.30 -22.78 -7.37
N GLY A 307 -10.82 -21.59 -7.03
CA GLY A 307 -11.46 -21.31 -5.74
C GLY A 307 -10.47 -21.03 -4.59
N TYR A 308 -9.15 -21.01 -4.85
CA TYR A 308 -8.17 -20.60 -3.84
C TYR A 308 -8.43 -19.16 -3.41
N GLU A 309 -8.49 -18.94 -2.09
CA GLU A 309 -8.63 -17.62 -1.49
C GLU A 309 -7.50 -17.37 -0.49
N TYR A 310 -6.85 -16.22 -0.60
CA TYR A 310 -5.89 -15.78 0.40
C TYR A 310 -6.53 -14.78 1.35
N ASN A 311 -6.95 -15.25 2.54
CA ASN A 311 -7.64 -14.48 3.56
C ASN A 311 -6.96 -14.56 4.93
N SER A 312 -7.26 -13.60 5.81
CA SER A 312 -6.59 -13.48 7.10
C SER A 312 -7.13 -14.44 8.17
N LEU A 313 -8.25 -15.13 7.91
CA LEU A 313 -8.86 -16.07 8.85
C LEU A 313 -8.13 -17.42 8.84
N ASN A 314 -7.90 -17.96 7.64
CA ASN A 314 -7.33 -19.29 7.43
C ASN A 314 -5.90 -19.25 6.87
N ASN A 315 -5.17 -18.16 7.17
CA ASN A 315 -3.77 -18.03 6.76
C ASN A 315 -2.92 -19.11 7.45
N GLU A 316 -2.00 -19.74 6.71
CA GLU A 316 -1.15 -20.81 7.25
C GLU A 316 -0.19 -20.31 8.33
N HIS A 317 0.17 -19.03 8.27
CA HIS A 317 1.11 -18.41 9.21
C HIS A 317 0.39 -17.36 10.07
N PHE A 318 0.23 -17.66 11.36
CA PHE A 318 -0.18 -16.70 12.39
C PHE A 318 0.98 -16.39 13.32
N LEU A 319 1.15 -15.11 13.68
CA LEU A 319 2.14 -14.73 14.68
C LEU A 319 1.64 -15.05 16.08
N SER A 320 2.54 -15.62 16.88
CA SER A 320 2.40 -15.71 18.33
C SER A 320 2.52 -14.34 19.01
N VAL A 321 2.09 -14.25 20.27
CA VAL A 321 2.22 -13.03 21.09
C VAL A 321 3.68 -12.56 21.17
N GLU A 322 4.64 -13.47 21.29
CA GLU A 322 6.06 -13.09 21.36
C GLU A 322 6.58 -12.55 20.02
N GLU A 323 6.20 -13.16 18.89
CA GLU A 323 6.58 -12.65 17.58
C GLU A 323 5.96 -11.27 17.31
N ILE A 324 4.71 -11.05 17.74
CA ILE A 324 4.08 -9.72 17.68
C ILE A 324 4.89 -8.70 18.50
N ARG A 325 5.37 -9.05 19.69
CA ARG A 325 6.22 -8.16 20.51
C ARG A 325 7.53 -7.82 19.81
N VAL A 326 8.19 -8.80 19.19
CA VAL A 326 9.42 -8.58 18.42
C VAL A 326 9.16 -7.59 17.28
N LEU A 327 8.13 -7.83 16.46
CA LEU A 327 7.81 -6.93 15.34
C LEU A 327 7.38 -5.53 15.79
N ASN A 328 6.65 -5.41 16.91
CA ASN A 328 6.29 -4.11 17.45
C ASN A 328 7.54 -3.32 17.86
N LYS A 329 8.51 -3.96 18.52
CA LYS A 329 9.79 -3.32 18.89
C LYS A 329 10.56 -2.85 17.66
N GLU A 330 10.66 -3.69 16.63
CA GLU A 330 11.33 -3.33 15.37
C GLU A 330 10.65 -2.17 14.65
N ALA A 331 9.33 -2.05 14.73
CA ALA A 331 8.58 -0.95 14.11
C ALA A 331 8.78 0.41 14.82
N HIS A 332 9.33 0.42 16.04
CA HIS A 332 9.64 1.62 16.81
C HIS A 332 11.11 2.08 16.70
N LEU A 333 11.95 1.33 15.99
CA LEU A 333 13.35 1.65 15.66
C LEU A 333 13.48 2.25 14.24
#